data_AF-A0A3S1GJT4-F1
#
_entry.id   AF-A0A3S1GJT4-F1
#
_cell.length_a   1.000
_cell.length_b   1.000
_cell.length_c   1.000
_cell.angle_alpha   90.00
_cell.angle_beta   90.00
_cell.angle_gamma   90.00
#
_symmetry.space_group_name_H-M   'P 1'
#
loop_
_entity.id
_entity.type
_entity.pdbx_description
1 polymer ?
#
loop_
_entity_poly.entity_id
_entity_poly.type
_entity_poly.pdbx_seq_one_letter_code
_entity_poly.pdbx_strand_id
1 'polypeptide(L)'
;MLGHRKSETEEKEELAASDAERELASLLTEGGLEDRNAEEEAVAKLSPRWEVRIQTERDPVAEETALYRRMAKEVDGRYGDEGK
;
A
#
# COMPACT_ATOMS: atom_id res chain seq x y z
N MET A 1 -17.23 49.03 12.32
CA MET A 1 -16.87 47.62 12.08
C MET A 1 -18.06 46.95 11.42
N LEU A 2 -17.95 46.62 10.12
CA LEU A 2 -19.03 45.95 9.39
C LEU A 2 -18.98 44.46 9.77
N GLY A 3 -19.95 44.00 10.56
CA GLY A 3 -20.10 42.57 10.86
C GLY A 3 -20.37 41.82 9.56
N HIS A 4 -19.50 40.86 9.22
CA HIS A 4 -19.81 39.88 8.19
C HIS A 4 -21.05 39.12 8.63
N ARG A 5 -22.18 39.37 7.96
CA ARG A 5 -23.36 38.51 8.09
C ARG A 5 -23.08 37.28 7.23
N LYS A 6 -23.01 36.12 7.88
CA LYS A 6 -22.87 34.84 7.18
C LYS A 6 -24.04 34.68 6.21
N SER A 7 -23.78 34.07 5.07
CA SER A 7 -24.82 33.71 4.12
C SER A 7 -25.69 32.59 4.70
N GLU A 8 -26.97 32.53 4.32
CA GLU A 8 -27.89 31.47 4.77
C GLU A 8 -27.38 30.06 4.43
N THR A 9 -26.54 29.93 3.41
CA THR A 9 -25.83 28.71 3.04
C THR A 9 -24.73 28.33 4.02
N GLU A 10 -23.90 29.29 4.44
CA GLU A 10 -22.83 29.05 5.42
C GLU A 10 -23.39 28.70 6.81
N GLU A 11 -24.48 29.35 7.23
CA GLU A 11 -25.14 29.03 8.50
C GLU A 11 -25.73 27.62 8.49
N LYS A 12 -26.29 27.17 7.36
CA LYS A 12 -26.82 25.80 7.22
C LYS A 12 -25.71 24.74 7.21
N GLU A 13 -24.58 25.01 6.56
CA GLU A 13 -23.44 24.10 6.55
C GLU A 13 -22.82 23.96 7.95
N GLU A 14 -22.72 25.06 8.70
CA GLU A 14 -22.22 25.05 10.08
C GLU A 14 -23.17 24.32 11.04
N LEU A 15 -24.48 24.48 10.86
CA LEU A 15 -25.49 23.69 11.58
C LEU A 15 -25.39 22.19 11.24
N ALA A 16 -25.27 21.84 9.95
CA ALA A 16 -25.11 20.46 9.53
C ALA A 16 -23.81 19.82 10.05
N ALA A 17 -22.71 20.59 10.07
CA ALA A 17 -21.45 20.16 10.67
C ALA A 17 -21.59 19.96 12.19
N SER A 18 -22.26 20.88 12.88
CA SER A 18 -22.55 20.76 14.32
C SER A 18 -23.44 19.56 14.64
N ASP A 19 -24.41 19.25 13.79
CA ASP A 19 -25.28 18.08 13.96
C ASP A 19 -24.49 16.78 13.73
N ALA A 20 -23.62 16.74 12.73
CA ALA A 20 -22.75 15.59 12.45
C ALA A 20 -21.73 15.33 13.58
N GLU A 21 -21.14 16.39 14.16
CA GLU A 21 -20.26 16.26 15.33
C GLU A 21 -21.00 15.69 16.53
N ARG A 22 -22.25 16.11 16.73
CA ARG A 22 -23.08 15.64 17.83
C ARG A 22 -23.48 14.18 17.66
N GLU A 23 -23.84 13.77 16.45
CA GLU A 23 -24.13 12.38 16.11
C GLU A 23 -22.88 11.50 16.31
N LEU A 24 -21.71 11.95 15.83
CA LEU A 24 -20.45 11.24 16.02
C LEU A 24 -20.10 11.09 17.51
N ALA A 25 -20.28 12.15 18.31
CA ALA A 25 -20.01 12.09 19.75
C ALA A 25 -20.92 11.09 20.47
N SER A 26 -22.21 11.01 20.11
CA SER A 26 -23.13 10.00 20.63
C SER A 26 -22.71 8.59 20.20
N LEU A 27 -22.39 8.37 18.93
CA LEU A 27 -21.91 7.07 18.44
C LEU A 27 -20.62 6.60 19.11
N LEU A 28 -19.68 7.50 19.40
CA LEU A 28 -18.42 7.15 20.07
C LEU A 28 -18.57 6.91 21.58
N THR A 29 -19.55 7.55 22.22
CA THR A 29 -19.72 7.50 23.69
C THR A 29 -20.77 6.47 24.12
N GLU A 30 -21.86 6.39 23.38
CA GLU A 30 -23.05 5.58 23.68
C GLU A 30 -23.23 4.41 22.70
N GLY A 31 -22.59 4.49 21.52
CA GLY A 31 -22.61 3.41 20.55
C GLY A 31 -21.85 2.18 21.08
N GLY A 32 -22.52 1.04 21.07
CA GLY A 32 -21.87 -0.23 21.35
C GLY A 32 -20.81 -0.54 20.30
N LEU A 33 -19.67 -1.08 20.73
CA LEU A 33 -18.73 -1.74 19.82
C LEU A 33 -19.47 -2.92 19.19
N GLU A 34 -19.52 -2.97 17.86
CA GLU A 34 -20.00 -4.16 17.18
C GLU A 34 -19.12 -5.34 17.58
N ASP A 35 -19.73 -6.37 18.15
CA ASP A 35 -19.06 -7.61 18.56
C ASP A 35 -18.77 -8.44 17.30
N ARG A 36 -17.77 -8.00 16.55
CA ARG A 36 -17.26 -8.72 15.39
C ARG A 36 -16.17 -9.66 15.86
N ASN A 37 -16.14 -10.86 15.29
CA ASN A 37 -15.08 -11.82 15.55
C ASN A 37 -13.72 -11.19 15.18
N ALA A 38 -12.87 -10.93 16.19
CA ALA A 38 -11.59 -10.26 16.01
C ALA A 38 -10.67 -10.97 15.01
N GLU A 39 -10.81 -12.29 14.90
CA GLU A 39 -10.05 -13.13 13.97
C GLU A 39 -10.49 -12.91 12.52
N GLU A 40 -11.79 -12.78 12.27
CA GLU A 40 -12.34 -12.51 10.94
C GLU A 40 -11.98 -11.10 10.45
N GLU A 41 -12.03 -10.10 11.34
CA GLU A 41 -11.59 -8.74 11.00
C GLU A 41 -10.10 -8.68 10.66
N ALA A 42 -9.26 -9.42 11.38
CA ALA A 42 -7.82 -9.46 11.12
C ALA A 42 -7.53 -10.04 9.73
N VAL A 43 -8.24 -11.10 9.34
CA VAL A 43 -8.12 -11.71 8.02
C VAL A 43 -8.63 -10.78 6.91
N ALA A 44 -9.73 -10.06 7.14
CA ALA A 44 -10.26 -9.10 6.17
C ALA A 44 -9.32 -7.90 5.94
N LYS A 45 -8.56 -7.49 6.96
CA LYS A 45 -7.58 -6.39 6.90
C LYS A 45 -6.25 -6.81 6.26
N LEU A 46 -5.96 -8.11 6.16
CA LEU A 46 -4.76 -8.60 5.50
C LEU A 46 -4.83 -8.26 4.00
N SER A 47 -3.76 -7.65 3.49
CA SER A 47 -3.62 -7.47 2.05
C SER A 47 -3.65 -8.84 1.35
N PRO A 48 -4.32 -8.98 0.19
CA PRO A 48 -4.37 -10.24 -0.52
C PRO A 48 -2.96 -10.79 -0.73
N ARG A 49 -2.75 -12.08 -0.48
CA ARG A 49 -1.47 -12.75 -0.74
C ARG A 49 -1.28 -12.95 -2.24
N TRP A 50 -1.03 -11.88 -2.99
CA TRP A 50 -0.49 -12.02 -4.33
C TRP A 50 1.04 -12.12 -4.25
N GLU A 51 1.62 -13.06 -4.99
CA GLU A 51 3.05 -13.08 -5.28
C GLU A 51 3.24 -12.35 -6.61
N VAL A 52 3.92 -11.21 -6.60
CA VAL A 52 4.34 -10.57 -7.87
C VAL A 52 5.58 -11.31 -8.36
N ARG A 53 5.39 -12.18 -9.36
CA ARG A 53 6.47 -12.79 -10.14
C ARG A 53 6.82 -11.85 -11.29
N ILE A 54 7.88 -11.05 -11.13
CA ILE A 54 8.42 -10.23 -12.21
C ILE A 54 9.33 -11.12 -13.06
N GLN A 55 8.87 -11.49 -14.26
CA GLN A 55 9.74 -12.06 -15.28
C GLN A 55 10.43 -10.91 -16.00
N THR A 56 11.73 -10.72 -15.76
CA THR A 56 12.51 -9.67 -16.43
C THR A 56 12.99 -10.19 -17.78
N GLU A 57 12.70 -9.48 -18.87
CA GLU A 57 13.17 -9.87 -20.22
C GLU A 57 14.70 -9.83 -20.35
N ARG A 58 15.36 -8.99 -19.53
CA ARG A 58 16.80 -8.77 -19.55
C ARG A 58 17.39 -8.74 -18.14
N ASP A 59 18.16 -9.76 -17.78
CA ASP A 59 18.85 -9.85 -16.50
C ASP A 59 20.31 -9.35 -16.64
N PRO A 60 20.63 -8.13 -16.19
CA PRO A 60 21.97 -7.56 -16.35
C PRO A 60 23.04 -8.35 -15.59
N VAL A 61 22.69 -9.00 -14.47
CA VAL A 61 23.64 -9.79 -13.67
C VAL A 61 23.99 -11.08 -14.40
N ALA A 62 23.00 -11.73 -15.01
CA ALA A 62 23.23 -12.91 -15.83
C ALA A 62 24.07 -12.58 -17.08
N GLU A 63 23.79 -11.47 -17.76
CA GLU A 63 24.57 -11.01 -18.92
C GLU A 63 26.02 -10.69 -18.57
N GLU A 64 26.22 -9.95 -17.49
CA GLU A 64 27.54 -9.59 -16.98
C GLU A 64 28.34 -10.85 -16.60
N THR A 65 27.71 -11.78 -15.89
CA THR A 65 28.32 -13.07 -15.51
C THR A 65 28.74 -13.87 -16.74
N ALA A 66 27.87 -13.95 -17.76
CA ALA A 66 28.18 -14.63 -19.01
C ALA A 66 29.33 -13.96 -19.78
N LEU A 67 29.45 -12.64 -19.72
CA LEU A 67 30.56 -11.90 -20.32
C LEU A 67 31.89 -12.20 -19.60
N TYR A 68 31.93 -12.07 -18.27
CA TYR A 68 33.15 -12.31 -17.51
C TYR A 68 33.63 -13.75 -17.61
N ARG A 69 32.72 -14.73 -17.64
CA ARG A 69 33.08 -16.13 -17.85
C ARG A 69 33.68 -16.38 -19.23
N ARG A 70 33.13 -15.75 -20.28
CA ARG A 70 33.72 -15.83 -21.63
C ARG A 70 35.13 -15.27 -21.67
N MET A 71 35.35 -14.10 -21.06
CA MET A 71 36.68 -13.50 -20.95
C MET A 71 37.65 -14.39 -20.15
N ALA A 72 37.19 -14.95 -19.02
CA ALA A 72 38.02 -15.82 -18.19
C ALA A 72 38.35 -17.16 -18.87
N LYS A 73 37.48 -17.68 -19.73
CA LYS A 73 37.75 -18.87 -20.56
C LYS A 73 38.83 -18.58 -21.60
N GLU A 74 38.79 -17.42 -22.26
CA GLU A 74 39.80 -17.00 -23.23
C GLU A 74 41.18 -16.85 -22.59
N VAL A 75 41.22 -16.30 -21.37
CA VAL A 75 42.48 -16.00 -20.67
C VAL A 75 43.05 -17.21 -19.91
N ASP A 76 42.21 -18.10 -19.36
CA ASP A 76 42.65 -19.05 -18.34
C ASP A 76 42.09 -20.48 -18.50
N GLY A 77 41.11 -20.72 -19.38
CA GLY A 77 40.54 -22.06 -19.60
C GLY A 77 39.82 -22.71 -18.40
N ARG A 78 40.00 -22.20 -17.18
CA ARG A 78 39.44 -22.69 -15.91
C ARG A 78 37.92 -22.62 -15.82
N TYR A 79 37.27 -21.79 -16.63
CA TYR A 79 35.82 -21.53 -16.63
C TYR A 79 35.09 -22.18 -17.80
N GLY A 80 35.57 -23.33 -18.29
CA GLY A 80 35.12 -23.95 -19.54
C GLY A 80 33.97 -24.96 -19.44
N ASP A 81 33.65 -25.49 -18.25
CA ASP A 81 32.72 -26.62 -18.13
C ASP A 81 31.48 -26.25 -17.29
N GLU A 82 30.39 -25.93 -17.99
CA GLU A 82 29.04 -25.97 -17.45
C GLU A 82 28.35 -27.19 -18.03
N GLY A 83 28.74 -28.39 -17.57
CA GLY A 83 27.97 -29.64 -17.66
C GLY A 83 27.57 -30.17 -19.05
N LYS A 84 27.97 -31.41 -19.34
CA LYS A 84 27.12 -32.34 -20.11
C LYS A 84 25.83 -32.65 -19.35
#